data_AF-A0A2D6NDA9-F1
#
_entry.id   AF-A0A2D6NDA9-F1
#
_cell.length_a   1.000
_cell.length_b   1.000
_cell.length_c   1.000
_cell.angle_alpha   90.00
_cell.angle_beta   90.00
_cell.angle_gamma   90.00
#
_symmetry.space_group_name_H-M   'P 1'
#
loop_
_entity.id
_entity.type
_entity.pdbx_description
1 polymer ?
#
loop_
_entity_poly.entity_id
_entity_poly.type
_entity_poly.pdbx_seq_one_letter_code
_entity_poly.pdbx_strand_id
1 'polypeptide(L)'
;MTENIPRPNLEEIAKKTANMEKNHKIDQIMPSVMDSFLNAEGVKHEIDGVTHYKTDFSEKEAEKLADNVYDSLIHHSFQRVYGMNNEKFAELKNIKDSHGNSMTDNHGTVHYNLRRDSLRKVFKKNRKNLRHEMVAKILQEPVEHHTNYHLSNIIKDLDDKHVKHIKDFVDYNVKEHKLSKNEYNVSEAITLKEVLPSFTKIAEQHYKHFKAPEKE
;
A
#
# COMPACT_ATOMS: atom_id res chain seq x y z
N MET A 1 32.27 -24.91 8.70
CA MET A 1 32.12 -23.78 9.64
C MET A 1 30.68 -23.32 9.50
N THR A 2 29.83 -23.56 10.50
CA THR A 2 28.48 -22.99 10.52
C THR A 2 28.63 -21.51 10.88
N GLU A 3 28.39 -20.62 9.92
CA GLU A 3 28.23 -19.19 10.22
C GLU A 3 27.15 -19.06 11.30
N ASN A 4 27.49 -18.47 12.44
CA ASN A 4 26.50 -18.07 13.45
C ASN A 4 25.71 -16.89 12.87
N ILE A 5 24.71 -17.20 12.04
CA ILE A 5 23.72 -16.23 11.58
C ILE A 5 22.96 -15.77 12.84
N PRO A 6 22.99 -14.46 13.19
CA PRO A 6 22.25 -13.96 14.34
C PRO A 6 20.76 -14.31 14.19
N ARG A 7 20.14 -14.84 15.25
CA ARG A 7 18.72 -15.18 15.20
C ARG A 7 17.91 -13.87 15.05
N PRO A 8 17.12 -13.72 13.97
CA PRO A 8 16.32 -12.52 13.78
C PRO A 8 15.20 -12.50 14.83
N ASN A 9 14.81 -11.31 15.28
CA ASN A 9 13.67 -11.14 16.18
C ASN A 9 12.35 -11.27 15.38
N LEU A 10 12.01 -12.50 14.99
CA LEU A 10 10.85 -12.80 14.15
C LEU A 10 9.52 -12.39 14.78
N GLU A 11 9.44 -12.37 16.12
CA GLU A 11 8.24 -11.89 16.81
C GLU A 11 8.05 -10.38 16.64
N GLU A 12 9.12 -9.59 16.76
CA GLU A 12 9.07 -8.15 16.50
C GLU A 12 8.77 -7.84 15.03
N ILE A 13 9.39 -8.58 14.10
CA ILE A 13 9.10 -8.46 12.67
C ILE A 13 7.64 -8.82 12.38
N ALA A 14 7.09 -9.88 13.00
CA ALA A 14 5.69 -10.25 12.88
C ALA A 14 4.76 -9.16 13.43
N LYS A 15 5.06 -8.58 14.60
CA LYS A 15 4.31 -7.45 15.16
C LYS A 15 4.33 -6.22 14.24
N LYS A 16 5.48 -5.88 13.66
CA LYS A 16 5.60 -4.77 12.70
C LYS A 16 4.78 -5.04 11.44
N THR A 17 4.89 -6.25 10.88
CA THR A 17 4.14 -6.70 9.70
C THR A 17 2.64 -6.64 9.93
N ALA A 18 2.16 -7.22 11.04
CA ALA A 18 0.74 -7.29 11.38
C ALA A 18 0.06 -5.92 11.60
N ASN A 19 0.84 -4.92 12.01
CA ASN A 19 0.36 -3.56 12.26
C ASN A 19 0.77 -2.58 11.15
N MET A 20 1.35 -3.04 10.04
CA MET A 20 1.83 -2.19 8.96
C MET A 20 0.70 -1.34 8.36
N GLU A 21 -0.43 -1.96 8.04
CA GLU A 21 -1.61 -1.24 7.50
C GLU A 21 -2.03 -0.11 8.43
N LYS A 22 -2.15 -0.38 9.74
CA LYS A 22 -2.56 0.62 10.74
C LYS A 22 -1.50 1.70 10.97
N ASN A 23 -0.23 1.32 11.08
CA ASN A 23 0.88 2.23 11.39
C ASN A 23 1.13 3.19 10.23
N HIS A 24 1.02 2.71 9.00
CA HIS A 24 1.16 3.51 7.79
C HIS A 24 -0.19 3.99 7.21
N LYS A 25 -1.30 3.62 7.87
CA LYS A 25 -2.69 3.88 7.47
C LYS A 25 -2.96 3.56 5.99
N ILE A 26 -2.39 2.48 5.49
CA ILE A 26 -2.46 2.06 4.07
C ILE A 26 -3.90 1.72 3.69
N ASP A 27 -4.62 1.07 4.60
CA ASP A 27 -6.04 0.73 4.52
C ASP A 27 -6.95 1.96 4.27
N GLN A 28 -6.49 3.14 4.67
CA GLN A 28 -7.22 4.40 4.50
C GLN A 28 -6.88 5.14 3.22
N ILE A 29 -5.86 4.70 2.45
CA ILE A 29 -5.44 5.38 1.22
C ILE A 29 -6.52 5.26 0.15
N MET A 30 -6.97 4.03 -0.16
CA MET A 30 -7.96 3.81 -1.21
C MET A 30 -9.29 4.53 -0.92
N PRO A 31 -9.89 4.44 0.29
CA PRO A 31 -11.09 5.21 0.62
C PRO A 31 -10.93 6.71 0.39
N SER A 32 -9.83 7.33 0.83
CA SER A 32 -9.65 8.78 0.68
C SER A 32 -9.41 9.23 -0.77
N VAL A 33 -8.77 8.38 -1.58
CA VAL A 33 -8.64 8.64 -3.02
C VAL A 33 -10.00 8.51 -3.72
N MET A 34 -10.81 7.53 -3.34
CA MET A 34 -12.18 7.40 -3.86
C MET A 34 -13.06 8.59 -3.43
N ASP A 35 -12.95 9.08 -2.20
CA ASP A 35 -13.67 10.28 -1.75
C ASP A 35 -13.30 11.50 -2.61
N SER A 36 -12.00 11.66 -2.93
CA SER A 36 -11.51 12.74 -3.79
C SER A 36 -12.07 12.64 -5.21
N PHE A 37 -12.18 11.42 -5.75
CA PHE A 37 -12.80 11.14 -7.04
C PHE A 37 -14.30 11.46 -7.01
N LEU A 38 -15.05 10.91 -6.04
CA LEU A 38 -16.50 11.11 -5.93
C LEU A 38 -16.87 12.59 -5.73
N ASN A 39 -16.08 13.34 -4.96
CA ASN A 39 -16.27 14.78 -4.78
C ASN A 39 -16.02 15.58 -6.08
N ALA A 40 -15.12 15.12 -6.94
CA ALA A 40 -14.85 15.76 -8.23
C ALA A 40 -15.94 15.47 -9.29
N GLU A 41 -16.68 14.37 -9.13
CA GLU A 41 -17.70 13.93 -10.10
C GLU A 41 -19.15 14.12 -9.64
N GLY A 42 -19.35 14.36 -8.34
CA GLY A 42 -20.65 14.60 -7.74
C GLY A 42 -21.21 15.96 -8.14
N VAL A 43 -22.37 15.95 -8.80
CA VAL A 43 -23.21 17.13 -9.02
C VAL A 43 -24.44 16.97 -8.13
N LYS A 44 -24.62 17.88 -7.19
CA LYS A 44 -25.83 17.91 -6.36
C LYS A 44 -26.97 18.48 -7.20
N HIS A 45 -28.04 17.70 -7.37
CA HIS A 45 -29.23 18.18 -8.04
C HIS A 45 -29.99 19.13 -7.11
N GLU A 46 -30.20 20.36 -7.57
CA GLU A 46 -30.69 21.45 -6.72
C GLU A 46 -32.14 21.26 -6.26
N ILE A 47 -32.92 20.45 -6.98
CA ILE A 47 -34.37 20.29 -6.77
C ILE A 47 -34.70 19.23 -5.71
N ASP A 48 -34.01 18.09 -5.72
CA ASP A 48 -34.28 16.96 -4.80
C ASP A 48 -33.13 16.72 -3.81
N GLY A 49 -32.01 17.45 -3.95
CA GLY A 49 -30.83 17.31 -3.11
C GLY A 49 -30.03 16.03 -3.38
N VAL A 50 -30.38 15.25 -4.40
CA VAL A 50 -29.73 13.98 -4.75
C VAL A 50 -28.42 14.25 -5.48
N THR A 51 -27.34 13.61 -5.03
CA THR A 51 -26.05 13.67 -5.74
C THR A 51 -26.06 12.70 -6.90
N HIS A 52 -25.88 13.20 -8.12
CA HIS A 52 -25.62 12.39 -9.30
C HIS A 52 -24.13 12.42 -9.62
N TYR A 53 -23.58 11.26 -9.96
CA TYR A 53 -22.19 11.13 -10.36
C TYR A 53 -22.10 11.07 -11.88
N LYS A 54 -21.30 11.95 -12.46
CA LYS A 54 -20.99 11.93 -13.89
C LYS A 54 -20.20 10.65 -14.21
N THR A 55 -20.47 10.00 -15.34
CA THR A 55 -19.66 8.83 -15.80
C THR A 55 -18.93 9.10 -17.12
N ASP A 56 -19.32 10.18 -17.79
CA ASP A 56 -18.89 10.56 -19.12
C ASP A 56 -18.13 11.88 -19.09
N PHE A 57 -16.86 11.82 -19.42
CA PHE A 57 -15.93 12.94 -19.36
C PHE A 57 -15.47 13.30 -20.77
N SER A 58 -15.30 14.60 -20.99
CA SER A 58 -14.42 15.07 -22.05
C SER A 58 -12.98 14.63 -21.76
N GLU A 59 -12.14 14.68 -22.79
CA GLU A 59 -10.73 14.32 -22.66
C GLU A 59 -10.01 15.15 -21.60
N LYS A 60 -10.21 16.48 -21.61
CA LYS A 60 -9.60 17.40 -20.64
C LYS A 60 -10.08 17.14 -19.21
N GLU A 61 -11.36 16.83 -19.03
CA GLU A 61 -11.90 16.51 -17.71
C GLU A 61 -11.31 15.19 -17.18
N ALA A 62 -11.21 14.16 -18.02
CA ALA A 62 -10.64 12.88 -17.64
C ALA A 62 -9.15 12.99 -17.26
N GLU A 63 -8.37 13.81 -17.97
CA GLU A 63 -6.97 14.07 -17.65
C GLU A 63 -6.82 14.84 -16.32
N LYS A 64 -7.64 15.88 -16.10
CA LYS A 64 -7.66 16.63 -14.83
C LYS A 64 -8.04 15.73 -13.65
N LEU A 65 -9.01 14.85 -13.85
CA LEU A 65 -9.45 13.89 -12.86
C LEU A 65 -8.36 12.87 -12.54
N ALA A 66 -7.61 12.40 -13.54
CA ALA A 66 -6.43 11.56 -13.31
C ALA A 66 -5.39 12.28 -12.46
N ASP A 67 -5.14 13.57 -12.71
CA ASP A 67 -4.22 14.37 -11.91
C ASP A 67 -4.69 14.51 -10.46
N ASN A 68 -5.98 14.72 -10.24
CA ASN A 68 -6.57 14.81 -8.90
C ASN A 68 -6.44 13.49 -8.14
N VAL A 69 -6.75 12.36 -8.81
CA VAL A 69 -6.61 11.02 -8.24
C VAL A 69 -5.15 10.72 -7.91
N TYR A 70 -4.23 11.06 -8.80
CA TYR A 70 -2.79 10.91 -8.57
C TYR A 70 -2.33 11.75 -7.38
N ASP A 71 -2.64 13.05 -7.37
CA ASP A 71 -2.24 13.96 -6.29
C ASP A 71 -2.83 13.52 -4.96
N SER A 72 -4.08 13.07 -4.93
CA SER A 72 -4.73 12.53 -3.73
C SER A 72 -4.01 11.28 -3.23
N LEU A 73 -3.67 10.33 -4.12
CA LEU A 73 -2.92 9.11 -3.77
C LEU A 73 -1.58 9.46 -3.11
N ILE A 74 -0.81 10.33 -3.74
CA ILE A 74 0.52 10.71 -3.25
C ILE A 74 0.40 11.52 -1.95
N HIS A 75 -0.51 12.50 -1.90
CA HIS A 75 -0.75 13.29 -0.70
C HIS A 75 -1.12 12.42 0.50
N HIS A 76 -2.06 11.49 0.32
CA HIS A 76 -2.49 10.61 1.39
C HIS A 76 -1.42 9.62 1.83
N SER A 77 -0.52 9.22 0.92
CA SER A 77 0.72 8.52 1.28
C SER A 77 1.58 9.39 2.20
N PHE A 78 1.89 10.62 1.79
CA PHE A 78 2.77 11.50 2.56
C PHE A 78 2.21 11.89 3.92
N GLN A 79 0.93 12.26 3.96
CA GLN A 79 0.23 12.64 5.18
C GLN A 79 0.22 11.49 6.19
N ARG A 80 -0.03 10.26 5.74
CA ARG A 80 -0.21 9.11 6.63
C ARG A 80 1.10 8.47 7.05
N VAL A 81 2.06 8.36 6.14
CA VAL A 81 3.36 7.74 6.41
C VAL A 81 4.30 8.71 7.11
N TYR A 82 4.30 10.00 6.73
CA TYR A 82 5.27 10.98 7.22
C TYR A 82 4.64 12.12 8.04
N GLY A 83 3.33 12.12 8.29
CA GLY A 83 2.66 13.17 9.06
C GLY A 83 2.64 14.53 8.37
N MET A 84 2.75 14.55 7.03
CA MET A 84 2.85 15.78 6.24
C MET A 84 1.51 16.52 6.13
N ASN A 85 1.55 17.86 6.13
CA ASN A 85 0.38 18.70 5.88
C ASN A 85 0.30 19.15 4.40
N ASN A 86 -0.84 19.72 4.01
CA ASN A 86 -1.10 20.17 2.62
C ASN A 86 -0.06 21.18 2.12
N GLU A 87 0.41 22.08 2.98
CA GLU A 87 1.39 23.12 2.63
C GLU A 87 2.73 22.51 2.23
N LYS A 88 3.28 21.63 3.06
CA LYS A 88 4.53 20.91 2.76
C LYS A 88 4.40 20.02 1.52
N PHE A 89 3.23 19.42 1.32
CA PHE A 89 2.97 18.65 0.11
C PHE A 89 3.01 19.52 -1.15
N ALA A 90 2.42 20.72 -1.11
CA ALA A 90 2.48 21.68 -2.20
C ALA A 90 3.91 22.16 -2.47
N GLU A 91 4.72 22.37 -1.42
CA GLU A 91 6.14 22.67 -1.56
C GLU A 91 6.90 21.54 -2.27
N LEU A 92 6.70 20.28 -1.85
CA LEU A 92 7.34 19.12 -2.50
C LEU A 92 6.99 18.99 -3.98
N LYS A 93 5.75 19.32 -4.35
CA LYS A 93 5.31 19.30 -5.76
C LYS A 93 6.10 20.30 -6.63
N ASN A 94 6.61 21.38 -6.04
CA ASN A 94 7.40 22.40 -6.73
C ASN A 94 8.90 22.08 -6.77
N ILE A 95 9.39 21.19 -5.90
CA ILE A 95 10.78 20.74 -5.91
C ILE A 95 10.96 19.73 -7.04
N LYS A 96 11.88 20.04 -7.96
CA LYS A 96 12.19 19.21 -9.12
C LYS A 96 13.58 18.60 -9.05
N ASP A 97 13.73 17.38 -9.55
CA ASP A 97 15.03 16.77 -9.77
C ASP A 97 15.74 17.37 -11.00
N SER A 98 16.95 16.90 -11.29
CA SER A 98 17.76 17.33 -12.44
C SER A 98 17.12 17.03 -13.80
N HIS A 99 16.10 16.16 -13.84
CA HIS A 99 15.34 15.81 -15.04
C HIS A 99 13.99 16.55 -15.12
N GLY A 100 13.68 17.40 -14.14
CA GLY A 100 12.45 18.19 -14.08
C GLY A 100 11.25 17.47 -13.47
N ASN A 101 11.41 16.25 -12.94
CA ASN A 101 10.32 15.53 -12.27
C ASN A 101 10.13 16.09 -10.86
N SER A 102 8.88 16.27 -10.45
CA SER A 102 8.59 16.69 -9.08
C SER A 102 8.94 15.57 -8.08
N MET A 103 9.26 15.94 -6.84
CA MET A 103 9.48 14.97 -5.77
C MET A 103 8.26 14.06 -5.55
N THR A 104 7.04 14.57 -5.77
CA THR A 104 5.80 13.80 -5.64
C THR A 104 5.62 12.80 -6.79
N ASP A 105 6.04 13.11 -8.01
CA ASP A 105 6.01 12.16 -9.13
C ASP A 105 7.08 11.05 -8.97
N ASN A 106 8.25 11.40 -8.41
CA ASN A 106 9.26 10.42 -8.03
C ASN A 106 8.74 9.48 -6.93
N HIS A 107 8.04 10.02 -5.93
CA HIS A 107 7.38 9.21 -4.91
C HIS A 107 6.37 8.25 -5.53
N GLY A 108 5.51 8.73 -6.45
CA GLY A 108 4.54 7.87 -7.13
C GLY A 108 5.19 6.75 -7.95
N THR A 109 6.35 7.01 -8.56
CA THR A 109 7.09 5.97 -9.29
C THR A 109 7.69 4.93 -8.34
N VAL A 110 8.31 5.34 -7.23
CA VAL A 110 8.96 4.40 -6.30
C VAL A 110 7.96 3.61 -5.48
N HIS A 111 6.98 4.30 -4.89
CA HIS A 111 6.05 3.73 -3.92
C HIS A 111 4.81 3.10 -4.54
N TYR A 112 4.43 3.47 -5.75
CA TYR A 112 3.20 2.99 -6.39
C TYR A 112 3.43 2.37 -7.77
N ASN A 113 4.68 2.38 -8.28
CA ASN A 113 4.99 2.04 -9.66
C ASN A 113 4.08 2.77 -10.67
N LEU A 114 3.66 4.01 -10.34
CA LEU A 114 2.65 4.75 -11.06
C LEU A 114 3.19 6.09 -11.55
N ARG A 115 3.14 6.29 -12.86
CA ARG A 115 3.44 7.57 -13.51
C ARG A 115 2.14 8.32 -13.81
N ARG A 116 2.13 9.63 -13.55
CA ARG A 116 0.99 10.52 -13.83
C ARG A 116 0.49 10.41 -15.27
N ASP A 117 1.40 10.45 -16.24
CA ASP A 117 1.02 10.35 -17.66
C ASP A 117 0.43 8.99 -18.04
N SER A 118 0.84 7.91 -17.38
CA SER A 118 0.21 6.61 -17.55
C SER A 118 -1.23 6.63 -17.04
N LEU A 119 -1.46 7.21 -15.86
CA LEU A 119 -2.80 7.34 -15.29
C LEU A 119 -3.71 8.20 -16.18
N ARG A 120 -3.21 9.35 -16.68
CA ARG A 120 -3.93 10.21 -17.63
C ARG A 120 -4.36 9.44 -18.87
N LYS A 121 -3.47 8.65 -19.47
CA LYS A 121 -3.79 7.82 -20.65
C LYS A 121 -4.88 6.81 -20.35
N VAL A 122 -4.83 6.15 -19.19
CA VAL A 122 -5.85 5.20 -18.77
C VAL A 122 -7.20 5.89 -18.57
N PHE A 123 -7.24 7.04 -17.90
CA PHE A 123 -8.48 7.80 -17.69
C PHE A 123 -9.06 8.30 -19.01
N LYS A 124 -8.23 8.90 -19.87
CA LYS A 124 -8.63 9.33 -21.22
C LYS A 124 -9.21 8.20 -22.06
N LYS A 125 -8.63 6.99 -22.00
CA LYS A 125 -9.14 5.80 -22.69
C LYS A 125 -10.53 5.40 -22.18
N ASN A 126 -10.74 5.50 -20.87
CA ASN A 126 -11.98 5.07 -20.20
C ASN A 126 -12.98 6.22 -19.94
N ARG A 127 -12.75 7.40 -20.53
CA ARG A 127 -13.54 8.63 -20.28
C ARG A 127 -15.05 8.51 -20.51
N LYS A 128 -15.54 7.47 -21.18
CA LYS A 128 -16.97 7.23 -21.45
C LYS A 128 -17.63 6.24 -20.49
N ASN A 129 -16.89 5.77 -19.50
CA ASN A 129 -17.41 4.87 -18.47
C ASN A 129 -16.47 4.90 -17.25
N LEU A 130 -16.11 6.10 -16.80
CA LEU A 130 -15.16 6.29 -15.71
C LEU A 130 -15.97 6.30 -14.41
N ARG A 131 -16.10 5.12 -13.80
CA ARG A 131 -16.82 4.92 -12.53
C ARG A 131 -15.86 4.60 -11.40
N HIS A 132 -16.32 4.76 -10.16
CA HIS A 132 -15.50 4.50 -8.97
C HIS A 132 -14.94 3.07 -8.93
N GLU A 133 -15.68 2.06 -9.38
CA GLU A 133 -15.21 0.68 -9.45
C GLU A 133 -14.04 0.52 -10.43
N MET A 134 -14.09 1.25 -11.55
CA MET A 134 -13.01 1.27 -12.53
C MET A 134 -11.77 1.95 -11.96
N VAL A 135 -11.94 3.05 -11.22
CA VAL A 135 -10.80 3.72 -10.55
C VAL A 135 -10.18 2.85 -9.47
N ALA A 136 -11.00 2.21 -8.63
CA ALA A 136 -10.52 1.24 -7.65
C ALA A 136 -9.69 0.13 -8.30
N LYS A 137 -10.18 -0.41 -9.44
CA LYS A 137 -9.45 -1.41 -10.21
C LYS A 137 -8.13 -0.88 -10.80
N ILE A 138 -8.11 0.35 -11.32
CA ILE A 138 -6.89 0.98 -11.84
C ILE A 138 -5.83 1.16 -10.74
N LEU A 139 -6.27 1.46 -9.52
CA LEU A 139 -5.38 1.76 -8.40
C LEU A 139 -5.02 0.55 -7.54
N GLN A 140 -5.66 -0.60 -7.75
CA GLN A 140 -5.42 -1.82 -6.96
C GLN A 140 -3.94 -2.22 -6.98
N GLU A 141 -3.37 -2.47 -8.17
CA GLU A 141 -1.96 -2.83 -8.32
C GLU A 141 -1.00 -1.77 -7.73
N PRO A 142 -1.19 -0.46 -7.99
CA PRO A 142 -0.41 0.58 -7.32
C PRO A 142 -0.43 0.52 -5.78
N VAL A 143 -1.61 0.32 -5.17
CA VAL A 143 -1.74 0.27 -3.70
C VAL A 143 -1.13 -1.03 -3.14
N GLU A 144 -1.28 -2.15 -3.85
CA GLU A 144 -0.59 -3.40 -3.51
C GLU A 144 0.94 -3.23 -3.59
N HIS A 145 1.46 -2.55 -4.60
CA HIS A 145 2.88 -2.22 -4.70
C HIS A 145 3.36 -1.37 -3.52
N HIS A 146 2.58 -0.38 -3.10
CA HIS A 146 2.88 0.43 -1.91
C HIS A 146 2.94 -0.39 -0.62
N THR A 147 2.00 -1.32 -0.49
CA THR A 147 1.93 -2.25 0.63
C THR A 147 3.19 -3.13 0.67
N ASN A 148 3.57 -3.69 -0.48
CA ASN A 148 4.76 -4.52 -0.63
C ASN A 148 6.07 -3.75 -0.41
N TYR A 149 6.12 -2.46 -0.77
CA TYR A 149 7.27 -1.60 -0.47
C TYR A 149 7.51 -1.48 1.04
N HIS A 150 6.46 -1.22 1.83
CA HIS A 150 6.59 -1.15 3.29
C HIS A 150 6.90 -2.50 3.91
N LEU A 151 6.30 -3.58 3.41
CA LEU A 151 6.61 -4.94 3.86
C LEU A 151 8.09 -5.25 3.64
N SER A 152 8.61 -4.94 2.44
CA SER A 152 10.01 -5.15 2.08
C SER A 152 10.97 -4.41 3.03
N ASN A 153 10.61 -3.21 3.49
CA ASN A 153 11.40 -2.47 4.47
C ASN A 153 11.39 -3.10 5.87
N ILE A 154 10.28 -3.74 6.27
CA ILE A 154 10.17 -4.44 7.55
C ILE A 154 11.03 -5.71 7.56
N ILE A 155 11.10 -6.42 6.43
CA ILE A 155 11.81 -7.69 6.29
C ILE A 155 13.19 -7.56 5.64
N LYS A 156 13.68 -6.34 5.40
CA LYS A 156 14.91 -6.06 4.61
C LYS A 156 16.18 -6.78 5.10
N ASP A 157 16.21 -7.12 6.39
CA ASP A 157 17.35 -7.78 7.04
C ASP A 157 17.21 -9.31 7.03
N LEU A 158 16.12 -9.85 6.45
CA LEU A 158 15.91 -11.27 6.19
C LEU A 158 16.44 -11.64 4.80
N ASP A 159 17.04 -12.83 4.71
CA ASP A 159 17.58 -13.43 3.49
C ASP A 159 17.41 -14.96 3.54
N ASP A 160 17.92 -15.67 2.52
CA ASP A 160 17.82 -17.13 2.45
C ASP A 160 18.52 -17.85 3.62
N LYS A 161 19.49 -17.21 4.30
CA LYS A 161 20.16 -17.77 5.48
C LYS A 161 19.20 -17.87 6.67
N HIS A 162 18.14 -17.06 6.69
CA HIS A 162 17.15 -17.01 7.76
C HIS A 162 15.98 -17.98 7.58
N VAL A 163 15.88 -18.68 6.43
CA VAL A 163 14.75 -19.57 6.08
C VAL A 163 14.45 -20.58 7.17
N LYS A 164 15.48 -21.23 7.76
CA LYS A 164 15.29 -22.19 8.84
C LYS A 164 14.60 -21.56 10.05
N HIS A 165 15.03 -20.37 10.48
CA HIS A 165 14.41 -19.67 11.61
C HIS A 165 12.97 -19.29 11.34
N ILE A 166 12.66 -18.88 10.11
CA ILE A 166 11.30 -18.53 9.69
C ILE A 166 10.41 -19.79 9.69
N LYS A 167 10.92 -20.94 9.19
CA LYS A 167 10.21 -22.23 9.24
C LYS A 167 9.90 -22.65 10.66
N ASP A 168 10.90 -22.62 11.55
CA ASP A 168 10.72 -22.95 12.97
C ASP A 168 9.67 -22.05 13.64
N PHE A 169 9.64 -20.76 13.29
CA PHE A 169 8.64 -19.81 13.78
C PHE A 169 7.23 -20.11 13.25
N VAL A 170 7.09 -20.42 11.96
CA VAL A 170 5.82 -20.81 11.33
C VAL A 170 5.29 -22.09 11.97
N ASP A 171 6.11 -23.14 12.08
CA ASP A 171 5.73 -24.43 12.67
C ASP A 171 5.34 -24.30 14.15
N TYR A 172 6.05 -23.46 14.92
CA TYR A 172 5.69 -23.13 16.30
C TYR A 172 4.27 -22.54 16.37
N ASN A 173 3.99 -21.51 15.58
CA ASN A 173 2.69 -20.83 15.57
C ASN A 173 1.56 -21.73 15.06
N VAL A 174 1.82 -22.56 14.03
CA VAL A 174 0.85 -23.55 13.54
C VAL A 174 0.48 -24.55 14.64
N LYS A 175 1.45 -25.02 15.42
CA LYS A 175 1.22 -25.92 16.55
C LYS A 175 0.49 -25.21 17.70
N GLU A 176 0.96 -24.03 18.10
CA GLU A 176 0.44 -23.27 19.24
C GLU A 176 -1.03 -22.84 19.01
N HIS A 177 -1.33 -22.34 17.81
CA HIS A 177 -2.67 -21.86 17.46
C HIS A 177 -3.55 -22.92 16.78
N LYS A 178 -3.08 -24.18 16.69
CA LYS A 178 -3.79 -25.31 16.08
C LYS A 178 -4.28 -25.02 14.65
N LEU A 179 -3.42 -24.41 13.84
CA LEU A 179 -3.72 -24.04 12.45
C LEU A 179 -3.61 -25.25 11.51
N SER A 180 -4.26 -25.14 10.34
CA SER A 180 -4.18 -26.17 9.30
C SER A 180 -2.78 -26.22 8.70
N LYS A 181 -2.06 -27.34 8.88
CA LYS A 181 -0.73 -27.53 8.26
C LYS A 181 -0.75 -27.40 6.74
N ASN A 182 -1.87 -27.72 6.08
CA ASN A 182 -1.99 -27.59 4.63
C ASN A 182 -1.95 -26.13 4.17
N GLU A 183 -2.38 -25.20 5.01
CA GLU A 183 -2.41 -23.76 4.68
C GLU A 183 -1.09 -23.03 4.95
N TYR A 184 -0.21 -23.61 5.79
CA TYR A 184 1.05 -22.99 6.23
C TYR A 184 2.25 -23.93 6.03
N ASN A 185 2.15 -24.89 5.09
CA ASN A 185 3.22 -25.86 4.88
C ASN A 185 4.46 -25.17 4.32
N VAL A 186 5.51 -25.09 5.15
CA VAL A 186 6.82 -24.54 4.78
C VAL A 186 7.92 -25.61 4.77
N SER A 187 7.56 -26.89 4.92
CA SER A 187 8.53 -27.99 5.07
C SER A 187 9.50 -28.11 3.89
N GLU A 188 9.02 -27.91 2.67
CA GLU A 188 9.82 -27.96 1.44
C GLU A 188 10.42 -26.62 1.02
N ALA A 189 10.09 -25.51 1.70
CA ALA A 189 10.59 -24.20 1.34
C ALA A 189 12.11 -24.09 1.59
N ILE A 190 12.83 -23.58 0.59
CA ILE A 190 14.29 -23.45 0.56
C ILE A 190 14.70 -21.97 0.49
N THR A 191 13.83 -21.11 -0.06
CA THR A 191 14.08 -19.68 -0.25
C THR A 191 13.21 -18.81 0.66
N LEU A 192 13.66 -17.58 0.91
CA LEU A 192 12.90 -16.57 1.64
C LEU A 192 11.54 -16.34 0.99
N LYS A 193 11.49 -16.27 -0.34
CA LYS A 193 10.27 -16.05 -1.12
C LYS A 193 9.20 -17.13 -0.87
N GLU A 194 9.61 -18.37 -0.62
CA GLU A 194 8.69 -19.48 -0.38
C GLU A 194 8.13 -19.49 1.04
N VAL A 195 8.90 -19.04 2.04
CA VAL A 195 8.45 -19.00 3.44
C VAL A 195 7.70 -17.73 3.82
N LEU A 196 7.97 -16.60 3.15
CA LEU A 196 7.38 -15.30 3.47
C LEU A 196 5.85 -15.29 3.47
N PRO A 197 5.12 -15.90 2.51
CA PRO A 197 3.66 -15.88 2.50
C PRO A 197 3.05 -16.47 3.78
N SER A 198 3.55 -17.62 4.24
CA SER A 198 3.09 -18.26 5.48
C SER A 198 3.44 -17.43 6.71
N PHE A 199 4.64 -16.83 6.74
CA PHE A 199 5.06 -15.92 7.80
C PHE A 199 4.16 -14.68 7.89
N THR A 200 3.93 -13.99 6.78
CA THR A 200 3.07 -12.79 6.71
C THR A 200 1.65 -13.13 7.11
N LYS A 201 1.10 -14.25 6.64
CA LYS A 201 -0.24 -14.72 7.03
C LYS A 201 -0.36 -14.97 8.54
N ILE A 202 0.65 -15.59 9.17
CA ILE A 202 0.70 -15.76 10.63
C ILE A 202 0.77 -14.42 11.35
N ALA A 203 1.63 -13.51 10.87
CA ALA A 203 1.74 -12.17 11.43
C ALA A 203 0.37 -11.46 11.43
N GLU A 204 -0.29 -11.39 10.28
CA GLU A 204 -1.58 -10.75 10.10
C GLU A 204 -2.70 -11.35 10.96
N GLN A 205 -2.70 -12.67 11.17
CA GLN A 205 -3.77 -13.34 11.92
C GLN A 205 -3.57 -13.34 13.43
N HIS A 206 -2.32 -13.40 13.92
CA HIS A 206 -2.04 -13.67 15.34
C HIS A 206 -1.30 -12.54 16.05
N TYR A 207 -0.72 -11.59 15.32
CA TYR A 207 0.00 -10.45 15.88
C TYR A 207 -0.71 -9.11 15.64
N LYS A 208 -1.84 -9.12 14.93
CA LYS A 208 -2.76 -7.99 14.82
C LYS A 208 -3.40 -7.76 16.20
N HIS A 209 -3.41 -6.52 16.68
CA HIS A 209 -3.85 -6.09 18.03
C HIS A 209 -2.83 -6.17 19.18
N PHE A 210 -1.58 -6.59 18.95
CA PHE A 210 -0.53 -6.36 19.95
C PHE A 210 -0.20 -4.86 20.01
N LYS A 211 -0.64 -4.16 21.06
CA LYS A 211 -0.14 -2.82 21.36
C LYS A 211 1.36 -2.95 21.62
N ALA A 212 2.18 -2.22 20.88
CA ALA A 212 3.56 -1.98 21.32
C ALA A 212 3.48 -1.39 22.75
N PRO A 213 4.33 -1.83 23.69
CA PRO A 213 4.38 -1.18 24.99
C PRO A 213 4.61 0.31 24.74
N GLU A 214 3.75 1.14 25.33
CA GLU A 214 3.99 2.58 25.38
C GLU A 214 5.37 2.76 26.02
N LYS A 215 6.27 3.49 25.35
CA LYS A 215 7.54 3.86 25.94
C LYS A 215 7.20 4.75 27.15
N GLU A 216 7.43 4.24 28.34
CA GLU A 216 7.55 5.05 29.57
C GLU A 216 8.74 6.01 29.46
#